data_AF-A0A3B0VG69-F1
#
_entry.id   AF-A0A3B0VG69-F1
#
_cell.length_a   1.000
_cell.length_b   1.000
_cell.length_c   1.000
_cell.angle_alpha   90.00
_cell.angle_beta   90.00
_cell.angle_gamma   90.00
#
_symmetry.space_group_name_H-M   'P 1'
#
loop_
_entity.id
_entity.type
_entity.pdbx_description
1 polymer ?
#
loop_
_entity_poly.entity_id
_entity_poly.type
_entity_poly.pdbx_seq_one_letter_code
_entity_poly.pdbx_strand_id
1 'polypeptide(L)' 'AAVRQQVRQGEPLLLLFGTAWGLAPSALAAVAATLPPLRGVGEFNHLSVRSAVAIILDRLLAIPAEPAESRPGSR' A
#
# COMPACT_ATOMS: atom_id res chain seq x y z
N ALA A 1 -0.95 2.79 -10.41
CA ALA A 1 -2.14 3.55 -10.80
C ALA A 1 -3.35 2.65 -10.99
N ALA A 2 -3.23 1.55 -11.74
CA ALA A 2 -4.31 0.60 -12.02
C ALA A 2 -5.05 0.10 -10.75
N VAL A 3 -4.35 -0.45 -9.75
CA VAL A 3 -4.99 -0.98 -8.53
C VAL A 3 -5.87 0.05 -7.82
N ARG A 4 -5.44 1.32 -7.74
CA ARG A 4 -6.27 2.39 -7.14
C ARG A 4 -7.55 2.65 -7.93
N GLN A 5 -7.47 2.56 -9.26
CA GLN A 5 -8.65 2.72 -10.11
C GLN A 5 -9.63 1.57 -9.92
N GLN A 6 -9.13 0.33 -9.89
CA GLN A 6 -9.95 -0.87 -9.66
C GLN A 6 -10.67 -0.81 -8.31
N VAL A 7 -9.96 -0.41 -7.25
CA VAL A 7 -10.56 -0.18 -5.93
C VAL A 7 -11.69 0.86 -6.00
N ARG A 8 -11.48 2.00 -6.69
CA ARG A 8 -12.48 3.06 -6.83
C ARG A 8 -13.70 2.65 -7.65
N GLN A 9 -13.51 1.74 -8.61
CA GLN A 9 -14.58 1.16 -9.41
C GLN A 9 -15.33 0.03 -8.67
N GLY A 10 -14.90 -0.33 -7.46
CA GLY A 10 -15.51 -1.40 -6.68
C GLY A 10 -15.22 -2.80 -7.23
N GLU A 11 -14.18 -2.95 -8.05
CA GLU A 11 -13.78 -4.25 -8.56
C GLU A 11 -13.28 -5.16 -7.42
N PRO A 12 -13.68 -6.44 -7.39
CA PRO A 12 -13.15 -7.39 -6.43
C PRO A 12 -11.64 -7.55 -6.58
N LEU A 13 -10.90 -7.34 -5.48
CA LEU A 13 -9.45 -7.43 -5.43
C LEU A 13 -9.03 -8.26 -4.21
N LEU A 14 -8.05 -9.14 -4.41
CA LEU A 14 -7.40 -9.88 -3.32
C LEU A 14 -5.97 -9.38 -3.16
N LEU A 15 -5.70 -8.71 -2.04
CA LEU A 15 -4.33 -8.36 -1.65
C LEU A 15 -3.73 -9.50 -0.84
N LEU A 16 -2.64 -10.08 -1.33
CA LEU A 16 -1.91 -11.15 -0.66
C LEU A 16 -0.69 -10.58 0.06
N PHE A 17 -0.56 -10.93 1.34
CA PHE A 17 0.58 -10.57 2.17
C PHE A 17 1.24 -11.84 2.70
N GLY A 18 2.57 -11.86 2.65
CA GLY A 18 3.36 -12.94 3.21
C GLY A 18 3.43 -12.88 4.74
N THR A 19 4.18 -13.81 5.30
CA THR A 19 4.56 -13.78 6.72
C THR A 19 6.02 -13.33 6.84
N ALA A 20 6.70 -13.62 7.96
CA ALA A 20 8.08 -13.20 8.22
C ALA A 20 9.05 -13.46 7.05
N TRP A 21 8.88 -14.57 6.33
CA TRP A 21 9.71 -14.99 5.19
C TRP A 21 9.14 -14.58 3.82
N GLY A 22 8.07 -13.78 3.79
CA GLY A 22 7.40 -13.37 2.57
C GLY A 22 6.37 -14.39 2.07
N LEU A 23 6.07 -14.32 0.78
CA LEU A 23 5.15 -15.24 0.08
C LEU A 23 5.95 -16.41 -0.50
N ALA A 24 5.35 -17.61 -0.50
CA ALA A 24 5.91 -18.75 -1.20
C ALA A 24 6.07 -18.42 -2.70
N PRO A 25 7.14 -18.89 -3.38
CA PRO A 25 7.34 -18.63 -4.80
C PRO A 25 6.15 -19.04 -5.68
N SER A 26 5.47 -20.14 -5.34
CA SER A 26 4.25 -20.59 -6.02
C SER A 26 3.09 -19.61 -5.90
N ALA A 27 2.91 -19.00 -4.72
CA ALA A 27 1.89 -17.98 -4.51
C ALA A 27 2.23 -16.70 -5.30
N LEU A 28 3.51 -16.30 -5.34
CA LEU A 28 3.97 -15.15 -6.13
C LEU A 28 3.81 -15.39 -7.63
N ALA A 29 3.99 -16.62 -8.11
CA ALA A 29 3.77 -16.97 -9.51
C ALA A 29 2.27 -16.94 -9.92
N ALA A 30 1.36 -17.04 -8.95
CA ALA A 30 -0.08 -17.07 -9.19
C ALA A 30 -0.75 -15.68 -9.17
N VAL A 31 -0.05 -14.62 -8.78
CA VAL A 31 -0.64 -13.27 -8.72
C VAL A 31 -0.65 -12.60 -10.09
N ALA A 32 -1.72 -11.86 -10.38
CA ALA A 32 -1.83 -11.09 -11.62
C ALA A 32 -0.87 -9.90 -11.68
N ALA A 33 -0.51 -9.34 -10.53
CA ALA A 33 0.39 -8.21 -10.42
C ALA A 33 1.02 -8.11 -9.02
N THR A 34 2.16 -7.41 -8.94
CA THR A 34 2.82 -7.06 -7.69
C THR A 34 2.77 -5.55 -7.46
N LEU A 35 2.71 -5.15 -6.19
CA LEU A 35 2.83 -3.74 -5.82
C LEU A 35 4.32 -3.35 -5.72
N PRO A 36 4.66 -2.08 -5.99
CA PRO A 36 6.00 -1.58 -5.71
C PRO A 36 6.39 -1.81 -4.24
N PRO A 37 7.64 -2.17 -3.95
CA PRO A 37 8.09 -2.37 -2.59
C PRO A 37 7.92 -1.08 -1.78
N LEU A 38 7.58 -1.22 -0.50
CA LEU A 38 7.68 -0.11 0.45
C LEU A 38 9.16 0.30 0.51
N ARG A 39 9.47 1.60 0.50
CA ARG A 39 10.83 2.11 0.68
C ARG A 39 10.80 3.06 1.86
N GLY A 40 11.63 2.78 2.87
CA GLY A 40 11.87 3.66 4.01
C GLY A 40 12.97 4.68 3.72
N VAL A 41 13.35 5.44 4.73
CA VAL A 41 14.40 6.48 4.67
C VAL A 41 15.83 5.93 4.63
N GLY A 42 16.02 4.62 4.81
CA GLY A 42 17.33 3.97 4.82
C GLY A 42 17.29 2.60 4.17
N GLU A 43 18.40 1.86 4.29
CA GLU A 43 18.56 0.55 3.64
C GLU A 43 17.80 -0.59 4.34
N PHE A 44 17.39 -0.38 5.60
CA PHE A 44 16.63 -1.36 6.37
C PHE A 44 15.12 -1.17 6.16
N ASN A 45 14.47 -2.22 5.64
CA ASN A 45 13.04 -2.20 5.30
C ASN A 45 12.27 -3.41 5.86
N HIS A 46 12.76 -4.01 6.94
CA HIS A 46 12.05 -5.08 7.62
C HIS A 46 10.93 -4.48 8.47
N LEU A 47 9.77 -4.32 7.83
CA LEU A 47 8.54 -3.94 8.49
C LEU A 47 7.80 -5.18 8.99
N SER A 48 7.12 -5.06 10.11
CA SER A 48 6.12 -6.07 10.47
C SER A 48 5.06 -6.15 9.37
N VAL A 49 4.51 -7.35 9.12
CA VAL A 49 3.47 -7.54 8.11
C VAL A 49 2.29 -6.61 8.37
N ARG A 50 1.89 -6.41 9.63
CA ARG A 50 0.81 -5.48 10.02
C ARG A 50 1.12 -4.04 9.60
N SER A 51 2.35 -3.58 9.84
CA SER A 51 2.79 -2.24 9.45
C SER A 51 2.82 -2.09 7.93
N ALA A 52 3.32 -3.10 7.22
CA ALA A 52 3.34 -3.10 5.76
C ALA A 52 1.91 -3.04 5.17
N VAL A 53 0.99 -3.83 5.72
CA VAL A 53 -0.44 -3.82 5.35
C VAL A 53 -1.04 -2.44 5.58
N ALA A 54 -0.84 -1.84 6.76
CA ALA A 54 -1.37 -0.51 7.08
C ALA A 54 -0.91 0.55 6.07
N ILE A 55 0.39 0.59 5.75
CA ILE A 55 0.97 1.54 4.79
C ILE A 55 0.41 1.31 3.38
N ILE A 56 0.27 0.05 2.96
CA ILE A 56 -0.27 -0.27 1.63
C ILE A 56 -1.74 0.16 1.53
N LEU A 57 -2.55 -0.13 2.55
CA LEU A 57 -3.96 0.28 2.58
C LEU A 57 -4.08 1.81 2.57
N ASP A 58 -3.28 2.51 3.36
CA ASP A 58 -3.23 3.97 3.35
C ASP A 58 -2.90 4.52 1.95
N ARG A 59 -1.85 4.02 1.29
CA ARG A 59 -1.48 4.43 -0.08
C ARG A 59 -2.52 4.14 -1.16
N LEU A 60 -3.43 3.19 -0.91
CA LEU A 60 -4.49 2.81 -1.84
C LEU A 60 -5.79 3.57 -1.57
N LEU A 61 -6.11 3.84 -0.30
CA LEU A 61 -7.44 4.26 0.15
C LEU A 61 -7.48 5.66 0.78
N ALA A 62 -6.34 6.21 1.20
CA ALA A 62 -6.32 7.51 1.84
C ALA A 62 -6.91 8.58 0.92
N ILE A 63 -7.81 9.39 1.48
CA ILE A 63 -8.29 10.60 0.85
C ILE A 63 -7.08 11.54 0.76
N PRO A 64 -6.81 12.17 -0.39
CA PRO A 64 -5.75 13.17 -0.47
C PRO A 64 -5.99 14.20 0.65
N ALA A 65 -4.99 14.43 1.48
CA ALA A 65 -5.06 15.52 2.45
C ALA A 65 -5.28 16.82 1.68
N GLU A 66 -6.25 17.63 2.12
CA GLU A 66 -6.40 19.00 1.64
C GLU A 66 -5.03 19.69 1.70
N PRO A 67 -4.58 20.36 0.62
CA PRO A 67 -3.29 21.03 0.61
C PRO A 67 -3.25 22.04 1.75
N ALA A 68 -2.13 22.07 2.48
CA ALA A 68 -1.96 22.86 3.71
C ALA A 68 -2.18 24.37 3.52
N GLU A 69 -2.24 24.86 2.28
CA GLU A 69 -2.52 26.25 1.91
C GLU A 69 -3.98 26.69 2.12
N SER A 70 -4.92 25.77 2.34
CA SER A 70 -6.34 26.11 2.54
C SER A 70 -6.75 26.29 4.01
N ARG A 71 -5.83 26.14 4.99
CA ARG A 71 -6.16 26.41 6.41
C ARG A 71 -6.15 27.92 6.68
N PRO A 72 -7.32 28.58 6.85
CA PRO A 72 -7.34 29.97 7.25
C PRO A 72 -7.06 30.05 8.75
N GLY A 73 -5.95 30.69 9.12
CA GLY A 73 -5.69 31.14 10.48
C GLY A 73 -4.97 30.14 11.38
N SER A 74 -3.63 30.16 11.32
CA SER A 74 -2.81 29.95 12.52
C SER A 74 -1.99 31.22 12.77
N ARG A 75 -2.63 32.18 13.46
CA ARG A 75 -1.91 33.11 14.33
C ARG A 75 -1.96 32.54 15.74
#